data_AF-A0A7C1AXN5-F1
#
_entry.id   AF-A0A7C1AXN5-F1
#
_cell.length_a   1.000
_cell.length_b   1.000
_cell.length_c   1.000
_cell.angle_alpha   90.00
_cell.angle_beta   90.00
_cell.angle_gamma   90.00
#
_symmetry.space_group_name_H-M   'P 1'
#
loop_
_entity.id
_entity.type
_entity.pdbx_description
1 polymer ?
#
loop_
_entity_poly.entity_id
_entity_poly.type
_entity_poly.pdbx_seq_one_letter_code
_entity_poly.pdbx_strand_id
1 'polypeptide(L)'
;TGSLPPWVSAKDVILHLLSLISVKGGVGKILEYFGDGVASLTVPERATITNMGAETGATTSIFPSDVETRAFLALQQREDHFRELCADSDALYADELTIDLSTLEPLIACPDSPDRIRPVRELAGKKVDQVCIGSCTNSSLRDLMRVAAILRGKTVNHEVSLVLSPGSRQVLTMLAENGALADLIAAGARVLETACGPCIGMGQSPSSGAVSLRTYNRNFKGRSGTADAGIYLVSPETAAAAAFTGKITDPRDLGSAPEAFIPLQFMVDDSMIMAPSTEPDKISVVKGPNISSIPRGEELTESISAEVWLRVGDNITTDDIMPAGAKILPYRSNIEKISRFVYTAIDPGFVDRADRGRESGVGGVIVGGDNYGQGSSREHAALAPRFLGVRVVIARSFARIHKSNLINFGIIPLTFREEESGDNLESGLKLDFPALRREVKNGSSVTAYDTAHDREYQLDLSVTDRERSILLQGGLLNWIIQTASQSE
;
A
#
# COMPACT_ATOMS: atom_id res chain seq x y z
N THR A 1 0.70 -27.18 -0.06
CA THR A 1 0.57 -28.48 -0.73
C THR A 1 -0.68 -28.52 -1.58
N GLY A 2 -0.84 -29.53 -2.44
CA GLY A 2 -2.06 -29.73 -3.24
C GLY A 2 -2.26 -28.68 -4.35
N SER A 3 -3.47 -28.59 -4.89
CA SER A 3 -3.82 -27.66 -5.97
C SER A 3 -5.18 -26.98 -5.72
N LEU A 4 -5.35 -25.76 -6.25
CA LEU A 4 -6.57 -24.97 -6.08
C LEU A 4 -7.81 -25.64 -6.72
N PRO A 5 -8.95 -25.71 -6.02
CA PRO A 5 -10.22 -26.14 -6.60
C PRO A 5 -10.75 -25.18 -7.68
N PRO A 6 -11.65 -25.62 -8.59
CA PRO A 6 -12.01 -24.84 -9.79
C PRO A 6 -12.58 -23.43 -9.58
N TRP A 7 -13.15 -23.11 -8.41
CA TRP A 7 -13.73 -21.80 -8.09
C TRP A 7 -12.92 -20.99 -7.08
N VAL A 8 -11.77 -21.52 -6.69
CA VAL A 8 -10.85 -20.91 -5.73
C VAL A 8 -9.66 -20.39 -6.52
N SER A 9 -9.21 -19.19 -6.18
CA SER A 9 -8.12 -18.50 -6.87
C SER A 9 -6.96 -18.22 -5.92
N ALA A 10 -5.86 -17.74 -6.49
CA ALA A 10 -4.73 -17.22 -5.73
C ALA A 10 -5.10 -16.09 -4.75
N LYS A 11 -6.21 -15.38 -5.01
CA LYS A 11 -6.75 -14.40 -4.07
C LYS A 11 -7.15 -15.06 -2.74
N ASP A 12 -7.77 -16.24 -2.80
CA ASP A 12 -8.21 -16.96 -1.61
C ASP A 12 -7.02 -17.49 -0.80
N VAL A 13 -5.90 -17.82 -1.46
CA VAL A 13 -4.66 -18.22 -0.77
C VAL A 13 -4.14 -17.11 0.13
N ILE A 14 -4.02 -15.88 -0.40
CA ILE A 14 -3.48 -14.76 0.38
C ILE A 14 -4.48 -14.21 1.39
N LEU A 15 -5.80 -14.29 1.10
CA LEU A 15 -6.82 -14.03 2.13
C LEU A 15 -6.74 -15.08 3.25
N HIS A 16 -6.55 -16.36 2.93
CA HIS A 16 -6.38 -17.38 3.96
C HIS A 16 -5.13 -17.13 4.80
N LEU A 17 -4.00 -16.80 4.17
CA LEU A 17 -2.78 -16.44 4.90
C LEU A 17 -2.99 -15.23 5.82
N LEU A 18 -3.65 -14.17 5.34
CA LEU A 18 -4.03 -13.02 6.16
C LEU A 18 -4.91 -13.42 7.37
N SER A 19 -5.78 -14.42 7.23
CA SER A 19 -6.57 -14.93 8.36
C SER A 19 -5.71 -15.64 9.42
N LEU A 20 -4.58 -16.23 9.02
CA LEU A 20 -3.68 -16.96 9.91
C LEU A 20 -2.72 -16.01 10.64
N ILE A 21 -2.16 -15.03 9.92
CA ILE A 21 -1.08 -14.19 10.45
C ILE A 21 -1.46 -12.73 10.66
N SER A 22 -2.68 -12.32 10.33
CA SER A 22 -3.19 -10.94 10.41
C SER A 22 -2.38 -9.92 9.58
N VAL A 23 -2.74 -8.64 9.68
CA VAL A 23 -1.95 -7.54 9.09
C VAL A 23 -0.57 -7.30 9.77
N LYS A 24 -0.26 -8.04 10.84
CA LYS A 24 0.98 -7.85 11.62
C LYS A 24 1.98 -9.01 11.52
N GLY A 25 1.57 -10.20 11.10
CA GLY A 25 2.40 -11.39 11.23
C GLY A 25 3.60 -11.47 10.29
N GLY A 26 3.62 -10.65 9.23
CA GLY A 26 4.76 -10.50 8.32
C GLY A 26 5.76 -9.43 8.74
N VAL A 27 5.49 -8.61 9.77
CA VAL A 27 6.35 -7.47 10.13
C VAL A 27 7.78 -7.93 10.43
N GLY A 28 8.76 -7.34 9.73
CA GLY A 28 10.17 -7.67 9.89
C GLY A 28 10.61 -8.96 9.18
N LYS A 29 9.73 -9.61 8.42
CA LYS A 29 9.99 -10.89 7.73
C LYS A 29 9.87 -10.74 6.22
N ILE A 30 10.43 -11.71 5.50
CA ILE A 30 10.14 -11.98 4.08
C ILE A 30 9.31 -13.25 4.06
N LEU A 31 8.23 -13.26 3.28
CA LEU A 31 7.43 -14.47 3.09
C LEU A 31 7.94 -15.21 1.86
N GLU A 32 8.48 -16.40 2.05
CA GLU A 32 8.95 -17.26 0.98
C GLU A 32 8.00 -18.45 0.83
N TYR A 33 7.55 -18.72 -0.40
CA TYR A 33 6.57 -19.74 -0.70
C TYR A 33 7.24 -20.94 -1.38
N PHE A 34 7.10 -22.13 -0.79
CA PHE A 34 7.68 -23.38 -1.29
C PHE A 34 6.70 -24.57 -1.15
N GLY A 35 7.12 -25.74 -1.63
CA GLY A 35 6.34 -26.98 -1.61
C GLY A 35 5.70 -27.33 -2.96
N ASP A 36 5.19 -28.56 -3.07
CA ASP A 36 4.57 -29.14 -4.28
C ASP A 36 3.44 -28.28 -4.87
N GLY A 37 2.64 -27.62 -4.03
CA GLY A 37 1.55 -26.77 -4.48
C GLY A 37 1.97 -25.53 -5.26
N VAL A 38 3.22 -25.07 -5.12
CA VAL A 38 3.77 -23.92 -5.87
C VAL A 38 3.78 -24.18 -7.38
N ALA A 39 4.08 -25.42 -7.78
CA ALA A 39 4.10 -25.81 -9.19
C ALA A 39 2.69 -25.77 -9.83
N SER A 40 1.62 -25.72 -9.03
CA SER A 40 0.24 -25.59 -9.54
C SER A 40 -0.19 -24.13 -9.80
N LEU A 41 0.63 -23.15 -9.42
CA LEU A 41 0.30 -21.73 -9.50
C LEU A 41 1.07 -21.05 -10.62
N THR A 42 0.36 -20.40 -11.53
CA THR A 42 0.93 -19.60 -12.61
C THR A 42 1.61 -18.33 -12.08
N VAL A 43 2.48 -17.68 -12.86
CA VAL A 43 3.12 -16.42 -12.44
C VAL A 43 2.12 -15.31 -12.06
N PRO A 44 1.02 -15.07 -12.80
CA PRO A 44 0.00 -14.11 -12.37
C PRO A 44 -0.64 -14.44 -11.01
N GLU A 45 -0.87 -15.72 -10.72
CA GLU A 45 -1.39 -16.17 -9.42
C GLU A 45 -0.39 -15.93 -8.29
N ARG A 46 0.88 -16.28 -8.53
CA ARG A 46 1.97 -15.98 -7.60
C ARG A 46 2.07 -14.48 -7.35
N ALA A 47 1.93 -13.66 -8.40
CA ALA A 47 1.94 -12.21 -8.30
C ALA A 47 0.76 -11.66 -7.49
N THR A 48 -0.45 -12.24 -7.59
CA THR A 48 -1.57 -11.89 -6.70
C THR A 48 -1.23 -12.14 -5.23
N ILE A 49 -0.63 -13.30 -4.93
CA ILE A 49 -0.27 -13.70 -3.56
C ILE A 49 0.83 -12.78 -3.02
N THR A 50 1.90 -12.55 -3.79
CA THR A 50 3.01 -11.69 -3.34
C THR A 50 2.62 -10.22 -3.27
N ASN A 51 1.74 -9.75 -4.15
CA ASN A 51 1.19 -8.39 -4.11
C ASN A 51 0.48 -8.14 -2.78
N MET A 52 -0.40 -9.06 -2.37
CA MET A 52 -1.13 -8.94 -1.11
C MET A 52 -0.33 -9.38 0.13
N GLY A 53 0.87 -9.93 -0.06
CA GLY A 53 1.83 -10.14 1.02
C GLY A 53 2.18 -8.83 1.73
N ALA A 54 2.10 -7.69 1.04
CA ALA A 54 2.29 -6.36 1.63
C ALA A 54 1.30 -6.06 2.77
N GLU A 55 0.07 -6.58 2.68
CA GLU A 55 -0.98 -6.38 3.69
C GLU A 55 -0.71 -7.15 5.00
N THR A 56 0.18 -8.13 4.99
CA THR A 56 0.63 -8.85 6.21
C THR A 56 1.69 -8.07 7.00
N GLY A 57 2.16 -6.94 6.47
CA GLY A 57 3.30 -6.18 6.99
C GLY A 57 4.67 -6.70 6.55
N ALA A 58 4.70 -7.75 5.71
CA ALA A 58 5.94 -8.32 5.17
C ALA A 58 6.79 -7.30 4.42
N THR A 59 8.11 -7.45 4.52
CA THR A 59 9.06 -6.64 3.75
C THR A 59 8.90 -6.88 2.26
N THR A 60 8.75 -8.15 1.88
CA THR A 60 8.36 -8.59 0.55
C THR A 60 7.86 -10.04 0.63
N SER A 61 7.42 -10.56 -0.50
CA SER A 61 6.97 -11.94 -0.68
C SER A 61 7.57 -12.50 -1.97
N ILE A 62 8.07 -13.73 -1.95
CA ILE A 62 8.79 -14.33 -3.07
C ILE A 62 8.40 -15.78 -3.31
N PHE A 63 8.30 -16.15 -4.59
CA PHE A 63 8.21 -17.53 -5.05
C PHE A 63 9.52 -17.89 -5.76
N PRO A 64 9.88 -19.19 -5.84
CA PRO A 64 11.02 -19.62 -6.65
C PRO A 64 10.82 -19.28 -8.13
N SER A 65 11.95 -19.12 -8.82
CA SER A 65 11.99 -19.05 -10.28
C SER A 65 12.12 -20.47 -10.83
N ASP A 66 11.01 -21.02 -11.31
CA ASP A 66 10.89 -22.42 -11.74
C ASP A 66 10.30 -22.52 -13.16
N VAL A 67 9.78 -23.69 -13.53
CA VAL A 67 9.17 -23.95 -14.85
C VAL A 67 8.01 -23.01 -15.19
N GLU A 68 7.21 -22.58 -14.21
CA GLU A 68 6.12 -21.63 -14.45
C GLU A 68 6.66 -20.23 -14.74
N THR A 69 7.75 -19.85 -14.08
CA THR A 69 8.47 -18.60 -14.39
C THR A 69 9.05 -18.64 -15.80
N ARG A 70 9.65 -19.76 -16.20
CA ARG A 70 10.15 -19.96 -17.58
C ARG A 70 9.01 -19.86 -18.60
N ALA A 71 7.89 -20.55 -18.36
CA ALA A 71 6.73 -20.54 -19.25
C ALA A 71 6.16 -19.12 -19.42
N PHE A 72 6.03 -18.37 -18.33
CA PHE A 72 5.57 -16.98 -18.39
C PHE A 72 6.56 -16.07 -19.14
N LEU A 73 7.86 -16.23 -18.92
CA LEU A 73 8.88 -15.48 -19.64
C LEU A 73 8.85 -15.81 -21.15
N ALA A 74 8.63 -17.07 -21.52
CA ALA A 74 8.46 -17.47 -22.92
C ALA A 74 7.25 -16.79 -23.57
N LEU A 75 6.09 -16.74 -22.88
CA LEU A 75 4.92 -15.98 -23.35
C LEU A 75 5.25 -14.50 -23.58
N GLN A 76 6.13 -13.94 -22.76
CA GLN A 76 6.60 -12.56 -22.86
C GLN A 76 7.82 -12.38 -23.79
N GLN A 77 8.16 -13.37 -24.61
CA GLN A 77 9.31 -13.35 -25.53
C GLN A 77 10.66 -13.07 -24.85
N ARG A 78 10.84 -13.58 -23.63
CA ARG A 78 12.04 -13.41 -22.79
C ARG A 78 12.51 -14.72 -22.15
N GLU A 79 12.27 -15.85 -22.81
CA GLU A 79 12.66 -17.18 -22.28
C GLU A 79 14.18 -17.28 -22.03
N ASP A 80 14.98 -16.63 -22.89
CA ASP A 80 16.43 -16.54 -22.78
C ASP A 80 16.92 -15.80 -21.52
N HIS A 81 16.05 -15.02 -20.88
CA HIS A 81 16.33 -14.37 -19.59
C HIS A 81 15.99 -15.24 -18.38
N PHE A 82 15.41 -16.44 -18.58
CA PHE A 82 15.08 -17.34 -17.49
C PHE A 82 16.32 -17.80 -16.73
N ARG A 83 16.21 -17.78 -15.40
CA ARG A 83 17.18 -18.39 -14.49
C ARG A 83 16.41 -19.14 -13.43
N GLU A 84 16.74 -20.41 -13.24
CA GLU A 84 16.23 -21.17 -12.10
C GLU A 84 16.82 -20.61 -10.81
N LEU A 85 15.95 -20.31 -9.84
CA LEU A 85 16.33 -19.78 -8.54
C LEU A 85 15.42 -20.43 -7.49
N CYS A 86 16.03 -21.19 -6.60
CA CYS A 86 15.37 -21.85 -5.48
C CYS A 86 16.17 -21.63 -4.20
N ALA A 87 15.52 -21.88 -3.06
CA ALA A 87 16.20 -21.93 -1.79
C ALA A 87 17.13 -23.15 -1.72
N ASP A 88 18.19 -23.03 -0.91
CA ASP A 88 19.04 -24.16 -0.58
C ASP A 88 18.23 -25.24 0.15
N SER A 89 18.58 -26.51 -0.05
CA SER A 89 17.83 -27.64 0.52
C SER A 89 17.82 -27.69 2.05
N ASP A 90 18.79 -27.03 2.69
CA ASP A 90 18.96 -26.90 4.13
C ASP A 90 18.63 -25.48 4.65
N ALA A 91 17.95 -24.67 3.83
CA ALA A 91 17.48 -23.36 4.26
C ALA A 91 16.59 -23.46 5.51
N LEU A 92 16.88 -22.63 6.51
CA LEU A 92 16.14 -22.57 7.76
C LEU A 92 15.19 -21.39 7.74
N TYR A 93 13.92 -21.64 8.05
CA TYR A 93 12.90 -20.60 8.20
C TYR A 93 12.65 -20.30 9.67
N ALA A 94 12.52 -19.01 10.01
CA ALA A 94 12.22 -18.58 11.38
C ALA A 94 10.84 -19.06 11.84
N ASP A 95 9.89 -19.15 10.91
CA ASP A 95 8.56 -19.70 11.10
C ASP A 95 8.15 -20.45 9.83
N GLU A 96 7.35 -21.50 9.98
CA GLU A 96 6.81 -22.27 8.87
C GLU A 96 5.29 -22.42 9.01
N LEU A 97 4.57 -22.24 7.90
CA LEU A 97 3.12 -22.40 7.83
C LEU A 97 2.78 -23.25 6.61
N THR A 98 1.99 -24.31 6.81
CA THR A 98 1.52 -25.16 5.72
C THR A 98 0.10 -24.80 5.33
N ILE A 99 -0.12 -24.46 4.06
CA ILE A 99 -1.46 -24.28 3.47
C ILE A 99 -1.71 -25.41 2.48
N ASP A 100 -2.78 -26.18 2.70
CA ASP A 100 -3.29 -27.15 1.73
C ASP A 100 -4.25 -26.46 0.77
N LEU A 101 -3.79 -26.21 -0.46
CA LEU A 101 -4.54 -25.51 -1.50
C LEU A 101 -5.85 -26.22 -1.85
N SER A 102 -5.91 -27.55 -1.72
CA SER A 102 -7.09 -28.34 -2.08
C SER A 102 -8.24 -28.24 -1.08
N THR A 103 -7.96 -27.75 0.13
CA THR A 103 -8.98 -27.52 1.17
C THR A 103 -9.57 -26.12 1.15
N LEU A 104 -8.95 -25.20 0.41
CA LEU A 104 -9.38 -23.82 0.35
C LEU A 104 -10.77 -23.70 -0.28
N GLU A 105 -11.48 -22.65 0.13
CA GLU A 105 -12.77 -22.26 -0.44
C GLU A 105 -12.79 -20.76 -0.75
N PRO A 106 -13.77 -20.23 -1.50
CA PRO A 106 -13.86 -18.79 -1.76
C PRO A 106 -13.97 -17.98 -0.46
N LEU A 107 -13.08 -16.99 -0.31
CA LEU A 107 -12.97 -16.13 0.87
C LEU A 107 -13.28 -14.67 0.53
N ILE A 108 -13.63 -13.92 1.57
CA ILE A 108 -13.95 -12.50 1.50
C ILE A 108 -13.38 -11.76 2.71
N ALA A 109 -12.66 -10.66 2.45
CA ALA A 109 -12.23 -9.74 3.51
C ALA A 109 -13.35 -8.72 3.79
N CYS A 110 -13.83 -8.68 5.03
CA CYS A 110 -14.85 -7.75 5.49
C CYS A 110 -14.26 -6.36 5.78
N PRO A 111 -15.07 -5.29 5.69
CA PRO A 111 -14.65 -3.96 6.11
C PRO A 111 -14.25 -3.90 7.62
N ASP A 112 -13.34 -3.04 8.04
CA ASP A 112 -12.50 -2.11 7.26
C ASP A 112 -11.02 -2.56 7.29
N SER A 113 -10.76 -3.87 7.31
CA SER A 113 -9.40 -4.42 7.39
C SER A 113 -9.22 -5.63 6.47
N PRO A 114 -8.08 -5.78 5.78
CA PRO A 114 -7.86 -6.87 4.84
C PRO A 114 -7.71 -8.25 5.52
N ASP A 115 -7.51 -8.31 6.84
CA ASP A 115 -7.42 -9.56 7.61
C ASP A 115 -8.75 -10.00 8.27
N ARG A 116 -9.86 -9.28 8.06
CA ARG A 116 -11.19 -9.68 8.55
C ARG A 116 -11.84 -10.70 7.62
N ILE A 117 -11.25 -11.88 7.54
CA ILE A 117 -11.59 -12.89 6.54
C ILE A 117 -12.76 -13.76 6.98
N ARG A 118 -13.68 -14.04 6.05
CA ARG A 118 -14.79 -14.99 6.22
C ARG A 118 -14.96 -15.81 4.94
N PRO A 119 -15.51 -17.03 5.01
CA PRO A 119 -16.01 -17.73 3.83
C PRO A 119 -17.11 -16.94 3.13
N VAL A 120 -17.09 -16.89 1.79
CA VAL A 120 -18.08 -16.15 0.99
C VAL A 120 -19.51 -16.59 1.32
N ARG A 121 -19.73 -17.89 1.49
CA ARG A 121 -21.02 -18.49 1.83
C ARG A 121 -21.68 -17.90 3.08
N GLU A 122 -20.92 -17.42 4.06
CA GLU A 122 -21.48 -16.86 5.31
C GLU A 122 -22.13 -15.49 5.10
N LEU A 123 -21.75 -14.80 4.02
CA LEU A 123 -22.30 -13.50 3.64
C LEU A 123 -23.22 -13.59 2.41
N ALA A 124 -23.50 -14.80 1.92
CA ALA A 124 -24.33 -15.03 0.76
C ALA A 124 -25.71 -14.39 0.93
N GLY A 125 -26.20 -13.74 -0.12
CA GLY A 125 -27.49 -13.05 -0.11
C GLY A 125 -27.43 -11.57 0.27
N LYS A 126 -26.32 -11.08 0.84
CA LYS A 126 -26.15 -9.64 1.12
C LYS A 126 -26.15 -8.83 -0.17
N LYS A 127 -26.99 -7.78 -0.26
CA LYS A 127 -27.07 -6.88 -1.43
C LYS A 127 -25.70 -6.29 -1.77
N VAL A 128 -25.41 -6.18 -3.07
CA VAL A 128 -24.21 -5.53 -3.61
C VAL A 128 -24.66 -4.37 -4.50
N ASP A 129 -24.02 -3.21 -4.36
CA ASP A 129 -24.34 -2.01 -5.13
C ASP A 129 -23.25 -1.70 -6.18
N GLN A 130 -22.01 -2.13 -5.92
CA GLN A 130 -20.87 -1.87 -6.79
C GLN A 130 -19.93 -3.08 -6.84
N VAL A 131 -19.42 -3.37 -8.03
CA VAL A 131 -18.35 -4.35 -8.26
C VAL A 131 -17.23 -3.69 -9.06
N CYS A 132 -16.01 -3.70 -8.50
CA CYS A 132 -14.81 -3.20 -9.17
C CYS A 132 -13.80 -4.34 -9.35
N ILE A 133 -13.61 -4.78 -10.58
CA ILE A 133 -12.66 -5.85 -10.92
C ILE A 133 -11.42 -5.23 -11.57
N GLY A 134 -10.24 -5.75 -11.25
CA GLY A 134 -8.98 -5.30 -11.81
C GLY A 134 -7.98 -4.85 -10.74
N SER A 135 -7.32 -3.71 -10.99
CA SER A 135 -6.12 -3.21 -10.27
C SER A 135 -4.91 -4.12 -10.42
N CYS A 136 -3.74 -3.68 -9.96
CA CYS A 136 -2.52 -4.48 -10.05
C CYS A 136 -2.62 -5.88 -9.39
N THR A 137 -3.56 -6.10 -8.46
CA THR A 137 -3.69 -7.37 -7.73
C THR A 137 -4.36 -8.48 -8.57
N ASN A 138 -5.42 -8.18 -9.30
CA ASN A 138 -6.22 -9.16 -10.05
C ASN A 138 -6.74 -8.56 -11.38
N SER A 139 -5.81 -8.21 -12.27
CA SER A 139 -6.10 -7.69 -13.62
C SER A 139 -5.24 -8.32 -14.71
N SER A 140 -4.66 -9.50 -14.43
CA SER A 140 -3.96 -10.27 -15.44
C SER A 140 -4.93 -10.69 -16.56
N LEU A 141 -4.37 -11.07 -17.71
CA LEU A 141 -5.19 -11.64 -18.78
C LEU A 141 -6.00 -12.84 -18.28
N ARG A 142 -5.41 -13.68 -17.43
CA ARG A 142 -6.09 -14.84 -16.83
C ARG A 142 -7.29 -14.43 -15.99
N ASP A 143 -7.12 -13.46 -15.09
CA ASP A 143 -8.21 -12.95 -14.25
C ASP A 143 -9.38 -12.44 -15.10
N LEU A 144 -9.07 -11.61 -16.10
CA LEU A 144 -10.10 -10.95 -16.91
C LEU A 144 -10.76 -11.90 -17.92
N MET A 145 -10.02 -12.87 -18.47
CA MET A 145 -10.60 -13.95 -19.29
C MET A 145 -11.55 -14.82 -18.47
N ARG A 146 -11.22 -15.08 -17.20
CA ARG A 146 -12.10 -15.82 -16.29
C ARG A 146 -13.38 -15.06 -15.99
N VAL A 147 -13.28 -13.75 -15.73
CA VAL A 147 -14.45 -12.87 -15.55
C VAL A 147 -15.31 -12.83 -16.82
N ALA A 148 -14.70 -12.72 -18.00
CA ALA A 148 -15.41 -12.75 -19.28
C ALA A 148 -16.16 -14.07 -19.47
N ALA A 149 -15.51 -15.21 -19.18
CA ALA A 149 -16.14 -16.53 -19.26
C ALA A 149 -17.34 -16.69 -18.30
N ILE A 150 -17.26 -16.13 -17.09
CA ILE A 150 -18.36 -16.15 -16.11
C ILE A 150 -19.53 -15.27 -16.56
N LEU A 151 -19.25 -14.11 -17.15
CA LEU A 151 -20.26 -13.11 -17.56
C LEU A 151 -20.81 -13.32 -18.98
N ARG A 152 -20.19 -14.17 -19.79
CA ARG A 152 -20.62 -14.44 -21.17
C ARG A 152 -22.10 -14.82 -21.23
N GLY A 153 -22.86 -14.09 -22.05
CA GLY A 153 -24.30 -14.31 -22.24
C GLY A 153 -25.17 -13.93 -21.04
N LYS A 154 -24.61 -13.30 -19.99
CA LYS A 154 -25.34 -12.79 -18.83
C LYS A 154 -25.45 -11.28 -18.91
N THR A 155 -26.38 -10.72 -18.14
CA THR A 155 -26.51 -9.27 -17.94
C THR A 155 -26.27 -8.95 -16.47
N VAL A 156 -25.44 -7.95 -16.20
CA VAL A 156 -25.22 -7.40 -14.86
C VAL A 156 -26.56 -6.96 -14.27
N ASN A 157 -26.76 -7.21 -12.97
CA ASN A 157 -27.96 -6.78 -12.29
C ASN A 157 -28.07 -5.24 -12.36
N HIS A 158 -29.23 -4.71 -12.77
CA HIS A 158 -29.45 -3.28 -12.95
C HIS A 158 -29.19 -2.41 -11.71
N GLU A 159 -29.20 -2.99 -10.51
CA GLU A 159 -28.85 -2.31 -9.26
C GLU A 159 -27.33 -2.30 -8.98
N VAL A 160 -26.51 -3.02 -9.76
CA VAL A 160 -25.07 -3.14 -9.57
C VAL A 160 -24.31 -2.30 -10.59
N SER A 161 -23.43 -1.44 -10.09
CA SER A 161 -22.43 -0.78 -10.94
C SER A 161 -21.19 -1.66 -11.12
N LEU A 162 -21.01 -2.25 -12.31
CA LEU A 162 -19.81 -3.02 -12.67
C LEU A 162 -18.79 -2.15 -13.42
N VAL A 163 -17.55 -2.14 -12.93
CA VAL A 163 -16.40 -1.53 -13.60
C VAL A 163 -15.20 -2.47 -13.67
N LEU A 164 -14.40 -2.33 -14.73
CA LEU A 164 -13.22 -3.13 -15.01
C LEU A 164 -11.99 -2.23 -15.19
N SER A 165 -10.91 -2.50 -14.48
CA SER A 165 -9.61 -1.81 -14.61
C SER A 165 -8.52 -2.77 -15.07
N PRO A 166 -8.27 -2.91 -16.39
CA PRO A 166 -7.20 -3.77 -16.88
C PRO A 166 -5.81 -3.28 -16.43
N GLY A 167 -4.90 -4.21 -16.16
CA GLY A 167 -3.61 -3.89 -15.55
C GLY A 167 -2.62 -3.22 -16.49
N SER A 168 -2.80 -3.40 -17.79
CA SER A 168 -1.91 -2.85 -18.80
C SER A 168 -2.61 -2.70 -20.16
N ARG A 169 -2.02 -1.88 -21.02
CA ARG A 169 -2.40 -1.78 -22.44
C ARG A 169 -2.37 -3.14 -23.12
N GLN A 170 -1.33 -3.94 -22.86
CA GLN A 170 -1.17 -5.29 -23.41
C GLN A 170 -2.38 -6.18 -23.10
N VAL A 171 -2.79 -6.26 -21.82
CA VAL A 171 -3.95 -7.06 -21.42
C VAL A 171 -5.24 -6.55 -22.07
N LEU A 172 -5.47 -5.24 -22.07
CA LEU A 172 -6.66 -4.65 -22.69
C LEU A 172 -6.74 -4.97 -24.19
N THR A 173 -5.65 -4.83 -24.93
CA THR A 173 -5.63 -5.13 -26.36
C THR A 173 -5.87 -6.62 -26.62
N MET A 174 -5.25 -7.52 -25.85
CA MET A 174 -5.47 -8.95 -26.01
C MET A 174 -6.92 -9.38 -25.73
N LEU A 175 -7.59 -8.75 -24.76
CA LEU A 175 -9.03 -8.94 -24.53
C LEU A 175 -9.87 -8.45 -25.71
N ALA A 176 -9.47 -7.37 -26.37
CA ALA A 176 -10.16 -6.84 -27.54
C ALA A 176 -10.01 -7.78 -28.74
N GLU A 177 -8.80 -8.27 -29.00
CA GLU A 177 -8.48 -9.14 -30.14
C GLU A 177 -9.17 -10.51 -30.05
N ASN A 178 -9.34 -11.06 -28.85
CA ASN A 178 -9.97 -12.37 -28.64
C ASN A 178 -11.48 -12.31 -28.37
N GLY A 179 -12.09 -11.12 -28.41
CA GLY A 179 -13.53 -10.92 -28.21
C GLY A 179 -14.02 -10.93 -26.76
N ALA A 180 -13.17 -11.24 -25.77
CA ALA A 180 -13.55 -11.23 -24.36
C ALA A 180 -13.95 -9.83 -23.88
N LEU A 181 -13.34 -8.77 -24.42
CA LEU A 181 -13.76 -7.40 -24.13
C LEU A 181 -15.19 -7.14 -24.58
N ALA A 182 -15.60 -7.70 -25.74
CA ALA A 182 -16.96 -7.59 -26.23
C ALA A 182 -17.95 -8.34 -25.33
N ASP A 183 -17.59 -9.55 -24.86
CA ASP A 183 -18.39 -10.31 -23.87
C ASP A 183 -18.62 -9.48 -22.60
N LEU A 184 -17.57 -8.83 -22.09
CA LEU A 184 -17.62 -8.00 -20.88
C LEU A 184 -18.50 -6.75 -21.06
N ILE A 185 -18.35 -6.04 -22.18
CA ILE A 185 -19.19 -4.86 -22.49
C ILE A 185 -20.64 -5.27 -22.69
N ALA A 186 -20.89 -6.37 -23.40
CA ALA A 186 -22.24 -6.90 -23.63
C ALA A 186 -22.94 -7.29 -22.33
N ALA A 187 -22.19 -7.76 -21.33
CA ALA A 187 -22.73 -8.02 -19.99
C ALA A 187 -23.10 -6.74 -19.21
N GLY A 188 -22.65 -5.56 -19.64
CA GLY A 188 -22.90 -4.27 -18.98
C GLY A 188 -21.72 -3.72 -18.19
N ALA A 189 -20.51 -4.29 -18.36
CA ALA A 189 -19.32 -3.78 -17.68
C ALA A 189 -18.83 -2.46 -18.30
N ARG A 190 -18.44 -1.49 -17.45
CA ARG A 190 -17.77 -0.27 -17.90
C ARG A 190 -16.26 -0.41 -17.77
N VAL A 191 -15.55 -0.32 -18.89
CA VAL A 191 -14.09 -0.42 -18.93
C VAL A 191 -13.48 0.92 -18.55
N LEU A 192 -12.58 0.91 -17.57
CA LEU A 192 -11.82 2.06 -17.11
C LEU A 192 -10.44 2.08 -17.78
N GLU A 193 -9.76 3.22 -17.66
CA GLU A 193 -8.37 3.37 -18.08
C GLU A 193 -7.46 2.34 -17.39
N THR A 194 -6.37 1.97 -18.08
CA THR A 194 -5.32 1.09 -17.54
C THR A 194 -4.49 1.84 -16.50
N ALA A 195 -5.08 2.04 -15.32
CA ALA A 195 -4.56 2.83 -14.22
C ALA A 195 -5.08 2.30 -12.87
N CYS A 196 -4.55 2.81 -11.76
CA CYS A 196 -5.01 2.41 -10.41
C CYS A 196 -6.50 2.72 -10.17
N GLY A 197 -6.96 3.88 -10.63
CA GLY A 197 -8.36 4.32 -10.55
C GLY A 197 -9.00 4.10 -9.16
N PRO A 198 -10.11 3.35 -9.06
CA PRO A 198 -10.84 3.18 -7.80
C PRO A 198 -10.04 2.52 -6.67
N CYS A 199 -8.93 1.81 -6.97
CA CYS A 199 -8.09 1.15 -5.97
C CYS A 199 -7.46 2.14 -4.97
N ILE A 200 -7.22 3.37 -5.42
CA ILE A 200 -6.68 4.47 -4.59
C ILE A 200 -7.73 5.58 -4.34
N GLY A 201 -9.01 5.28 -4.56
CA GLY A 201 -10.10 6.24 -4.40
C GLY A 201 -10.22 7.29 -5.51
N MET A 202 -9.65 7.04 -6.70
CA MET A 202 -9.83 7.91 -7.86
C MET A 202 -11.01 7.43 -8.73
N GLY A 203 -12.15 8.11 -8.57
CA GLY A 203 -13.38 7.77 -9.28
C GLY A 203 -14.06 6.51 -8.74
N GLN A 204 -15.27 6.24 -9.23
CA GLN A 204 -16.12 5.12 -8.79
C GLN A 204 -16.29 5.06 -7.26
N SER A 205 -16.46 6.21 -6.62
CA SER A 205 -16.86 6.26 -5.22
C SER A 205 -18.26 5.65 -5.08
N PRO A 206 -18.44 4.68 -4.18
CA PRO A 206 -19.75 4.08 -3.95
C PRO A 206 -20.69 5.07 -3.25
N SER A 207 -22.00 4.85 -3.33
CA SER A 207 -22.99 5.61 -2.55
C SER A 207 -22.78 5.42 -1.04
N SER A 208 -23.29 6.35 -0.23
CA SER A 208 -23.27 6.21 1.23
C SER A 208 -23.95 4.91 1.69
N GLY A 209 -23.33 4.21 2.64
CA GLY A 209 -23.77 2.92 3.16
C GLY A 209 -23.70 1.74 2.17
N ALA A 210 -23.24 1.95 0.94
CA ALA A 210 -23.28 0.94 -0.11
C ALA A 210 -22.24 -0.17 0.10
N VAL A 211 -22.55 -1.37 -0.39
CA VAL A 211 -21.66 -2.52 -0.43
C VAL A 211 -20.92 -2.56 -1.76
N SER A 212 -19.58 -2.47 -1.69
CA SER A 212 -18.68 -2.51 -2.85
C SER A 212 -17.77 -3.73 -2.76
N LEU A 213 -17.87 -4.65 -3.72
CA LEU A 213 -16.94 -5.77 -3.85
C LEU A 213 -15.79 -5.37 -4.77
N ARG A 214 -14.55 -5.58 -4.33
CA ARG A 214 -13.36 -5.18 -5.07
C ARG A 214 -12.34 -6.29 -5.15
N THR A 215 -11.77 -6.53 -6.32
CA THR A 215 -10.68 -7.52 -6.50
C THR A 215 -9.31 -6.91 -6.17
N TYR A 216 -9.29 -5.96 -5.24
CA TYR A 216 -8.11 -5.14 -4.91
C TYR A 216 -7.46 -5.67 -3.62
N ASN A 217 -6.43 -5.01 -3.12
CA ASN A 217 -5.68 -5.43 -1.93
C ASN A 217 -6.07 -4.71 -0.64
N ARG A 218 -6.73 -3.53 -0.68
CA ARG A 218 -6.98 -2.71 0.52
C ARG A 218 -8.42 -2.21 0.61
N ASN A 219 -9.00 -2.32 1.80
CA ASN A 219 -10.38 -1.90 2.13
C ASN A 219 -10.47 -1.04 3.41
N PHE A 220 -9.41 -0.30 3.76
CA PHE A 220 -9.44 0.64 4.88
C PHE A 220 -10.57 1.67 4.74
N LYS A 221 -11.12 2.09 5.88
CA LYS A 221 -12.22 3.06 5.96
C LYS A 221 -11.89 4.33 5.18
N GLY A 222 -12.84 4.81 4.37
CA GLY A 222 -12.70 6.03 3.57
C GLY A 222 -11.81 5.92 2.32
N ARG A 223 -11.07 4.83 2.12
CA ARG A 223 -10.16 4.65 0.97
C ARG A 223 -10.86 4.73 -0.39
N SER A 224 -12.15 4.37 -0.45
CA SER A 224 -12.98 4.40 -1.66
C SER A 224 -13.44 5.82 -2.06
N GLY A 225 -13.21 6.82 -1.21
CA GLY A 225 -13.78 8.16 -1.32
C GLY A 225 -15.11 8.34 -0.60
N THR A 226 -15.70 7.26 -0.05
CA THR A 226 -16.95 7.30 0.72
C THR A 226 -16.73 6.61 2.08
N ALA A 227 -16.82 7.36 3.18
CA ALA A 227 -16.36 6.92 4.50
C ALA A 227 -17.22 5.84 5.17
N ASP A 228 -18.51 5.79 4.84
CA ASP A 228 -19.50 4.87 5.41
C ASP A 228 -19.83 3.69 4.46
N ALA A 229 -19.14 3.58 3.33
CA ALA A 229 -19.32 2.46 2.40
C ALA A 229 -18.59 1.20 2.88
N GLY A 230 -19.26 0.05 2.78
CA GLY A 230 -18.69 -1.25 3.11
C GLY A 230 -17.86 -1.81 1.96
N ILE A 231 -16.54 -1.70 2.05
CA ILE A 231 -15.61 -2.22 1.03
C ILE A 231 -15.15 -3.64 1.39
N TYR A 232 -15.46 -4.59 0.52
CA TYR A 232 -15.06 -6.00 0.69
C TYR A 232 -14.04 -6.39 -0.37
N LEU A 233 -13.05 -7.20 0.01
CA LEU A 233 -12.07 -7.74 -0.94
C LEU A 233 -12.41 -9.19 -1.26
N VAL A 234 -12.48 -9.51 -2.56
CA VAL A 234 -12.91 -10.82 -3.05
C VAL A 234 -12.09 -11.23 -4.27
N SER A 235 -12.19 -12.51 -4.66
CA SER A 235 -11.66 -12.99 -5.94
C SER A 235 -12.44 -12.45 -7.15
N PRO A 236 -11.85 -12.44 -8.37
CA PRO A 236 -12.55 -12.11 -9.60
C PRO A 236 -13.79 -12.96 -9.85
N GLU A 237 -13.78 -14.24 -9.48
CA GLU A 237 -14.89 -15.16 -9.63
C GLU A 237 -16.08 -14.75 -8.75
N THR A 238 -15.82 -14.47 -7.47
CA THR A 238 -16.83 -14.00 -6.53
C THR A 238 -17.39 -12.63 -6.93
N ALA A 239 -16.53 -11.72 -7.39
CA ALA A 239 -16.95 -10.42 -7.92
C ALA A 239 -17.85 -10.56 -9.16
N ALA A 240 -17.46 -11.40 -10.12
CA ALA A 240 -18.24 -11.66 -11.33
C ALA A 240 -19.59 -12.32 -11.01
N ALA A 241 -19.61 -13.29 -10.09
CA ALA A 241 -20.85 -13.91 -9.59
C ALA A 241 -21.80 -12.85 -9.03
N ALA A 242 -21.30 -12.02 -8.11
CA ALA A 242 -22.09 -10.97 -7.47
C ALA A 242 -22.62 -9.92 -8.46
N ALA A 243 -21.88 -9.63 -9.53
CA ALA A 243 -22.24 -8.61 -10.51
C ALA A 243 -23.57 -8.91 -11.21
N PHE A 244 -23.81 -10.16 -11.63
CA PHE A 244 -25.08 -10.52 -12.28
C PHE A 244 -26.16 -10.99 -11.29
N THR A 245 -25.79 -11.43 -10.08
CA THR A 245 -26.78 -11.83 -9.07
C THR A 245 -27.31 -10.67 -8.22
N GLY A 246 -26.60 -9.52 -8.15
CA GLY A 246 -26.99 -8.37 -7.33
C GLY A 246 -26.71 -8.51 -5.83
N LYS A 247 -26.02 -9.59 -5.45
CA LYS A 247 -25.79 -9.98 -4.05
C LYS A 247 -24.51 -10.78 -3.94
N ILE A 248 -23.90 -10.81 -2.77
CA ILE A 248 -22.76 -11.71 -2.48
C ILE A 248 -23.23 -13.14 -2.75
N THR A 249 -22.47 -13.84 -3.58
CA THR A 249 -22.79 -15.19 -4.06
C THR A 249 -21.53 -16.02 -4.02
N ASP A 250 -21.61 -17.22 -3.45
CA ASP A 250 -20.53 -18.19 -3.54
C ASP A 250 -20.44 -18.68 -5.00
N PRO A 251 -19.30 -18.48 -5.69
CA PRO A 251 -19.22 -18.82 -7.10
C PRO A 251 -19.42 -20.32 -7.37
N ARG A 252 -19.25 -21.20 -6.37
CA ARG A 252 -19.50 -22.64 -6.49
C ARG A 252 -20.98 -22.97 -6.73
N ASP A 253 -21.90 -22.10 -6.31
CA ASP A 253 -23.34 -22.27 -6.53
C ASP A 253 -23.74 -22.10 -8.00
N LEU A 254 -22.82 -21.62 -8.86
CA LEU A 254 -23.05 -21.46 -10.30
C LEU A 254 -22.85 -22.75 -11.10
N GLY A 255 -22.53 -23.86 -10.44
CA GLY A 255 -22.25 -25.15 -11.08
C GLY A 255 -20.78 -25.28 -11.47
N SER A 256 -20.51 -25.87 -12.64
CA SER A 256 -19.14 -26.06 -13.12
C SER A 256 -18.45 -24.73 -13.45
N ALA A 257 -17.22 -24.58 -12.99
CA ALA A 257 -16.33 -23.48 -13.32
C ALA A 257 -16.16 -23.35 -14.85
N PRO A 258 -16.46 -22.19 -15.47
CA PRO A 258 -16.31 -22.03 -16.91
C PRO A 258 -14.84 -22.00 -17.29
N GLU A 259 -14.45 -22.76 -18.31
CA GLU A 259 -13.07 -22.71 -18.82
C GLU A 259 -12.78 -21.34 -19.44
N ALA A 260 -11.68 -20.73 -19.02
CA ALA A 260 -11.19 -19.48 -19.58
C ALA A 260 -10.11 -19.82 -20.61
N PHE A 261 -10.31 -19.39 -21.86
CA PHE A 261 -9.29 -19.52 -22.89
C PHE A 261 -8.12 -18.57 -22.59
N ILE A 262 -6.91 -19.11 -22.46
CA ILE A 262 -5.68 -18.33 -22.37
C ILE A 262 -4.92 -18.52 -23.68
N PRO A 263 -4.60 -17.44 -24.41
CA PRO A 263 -3.87 -17.56 -25.67
C PRO A 263 -2.45 -18.08 -25.43
N LEU A 264 -1.98 -18.91 -26.36
CA LEU A 264 -0.64 -19.52 -26.32
C LEU A 264 0.49 -18.54 -26.64
N GLN A 265 0.15 -17.34 -27.13
CA GLN A 265 1.10 -16.29 -27.47
C GLN A 265 0.57 -14.96 -26.93
N PHE A 266 1.45 -14.18 -26.29
CA PHE A 266 1.10 -12.84 -25.86
C PHE A 266 1.62 -11.84 -26.89
N MET A 267 0.80 -10.83 -27.17
CA MET A 267 1.24 -9.69 -27.95
C MET A 267 2.19 -8.88 -27.07
N VAL A 268 3.46 -8.74 -27.47
CA VAL A 268 4.45 -7.91 -26.78
C VAL A 268 4.65 -6.64 -27.61
N ASP A 269 4.27 -5.49 -27.05
CA ASP A 269 4.35 -4.18 -27.71
C ASP A 269 4.91 -3.12 -26.77
N ASP A 270 6.18 -2.80 -26.98
CA ASP A 270 6.94 -1.79 -26.24
C ASP A 270 6.92 -0.41 -26.92
N SER A 271 6.10 -0.18 -27.95
CA SER A 271 6.04 1.08 -28.72
C SER A 271 5.76 2.34 -27.88
N MET A 272 5.19 2.18 -26.67
CA MET A 272 4.93 3.28 -25.73
C MET A 272 6.05 3.47 -24.69
N ILE A 273 7.12 2.67 -24.74
CA ILE A 273 8.31 2.84 -23.91
C ILE A 273 9.26 3.82 -24.62
N MET A 274 9.35 5.04 -24.10
CA MET A 274 10.33 6.01 -24.57
C MET A 274 11.69 5.73 -23.94
N ALA A 275 12.71 5.46 -24.77
CA ALA A 275 14.08 5.33 -24.32
C ALA A 275 14.64 6.68 -23.84
N PRO A 276 15.58 6.70 -22.87
CA PRO A 276 16.24 7.93 -22.46
C PRO A 276 17.02 8.55 -23.64
N SER A 277 17.08 9.89 -23.67
CA SER A 277 17.88 10.62 -24.67
C SER A 277 19.36 10.26 -24.53
N THR A 278 20.08 10.17 -25.65
CA THR A 278 21.55 10.08 -25.67
C THR A 278 22.24 11.37 -25.24
N GLU A 279 21.49 12.48 -25.17
CA GLU A 279 21.97 13.80 -24.75
C GLU A 279 21.06 14.37 -23.64
N PRO A 280 21.05 13.77 -22.43
CA PRO A 280 20.12 14.13 -21.37
C PRO A 280 20.28 15.58 -20.88
N ASP A 281 21.50 16.12 -20.89
CA ASP A 281 21.79 17.49 -20.43
C ASP A 281 21.18 18.58 -21.33
N LYS A 282 20.80 18.23 -22.57
CA LYS A 282 20.13 19.14 -23.51
C LYS A 282 18.61 19.17 -23.32
N ILE A 283 18.05 18.28 -22.51
CA ILE A 283 16.61 18.18 -22.30
C ILE A 283 16.15 19.24 -21.30
N SER A 284 15.28 20.13 -21.76
CA SER A 284 14.60 21.09 -20.89
C SER A 284 13.41 20.43 -20.19
N VAL A 285 13.41 20.41 -18.86
CA VAL A 285 12.31 19.87 -18.07
C VAL A 285 11.22 20.93 -17.92
N VAL A 286 10.07 20.69 -18.57
CA VAL A 286 8.90 21.58 -18.48
C VAL A 286 8.19 21.36 -17.15
N LYS A 287 8.01 22.44 -16.37
CA LYS A 287 7.34 22.42 -15.06
C LYS A 287 6.03 23.20 -15.11
N GLY A 288 4.93 22.55 -14.73
CA GLY A 288 3.64 23.21 -14.51
C GLY A 288 3.57 23.91 -13.15
N PRO A 289 2.49 24.66 -12.86
CA PRO A 289 2.35 25.45 -11.63
C PRO A 289 2.29 24.62 -10.33
N ASN A 290 2.06 23.30 -10.45
CA ASN A 290 2.07 22.36 -9.33
C ASN A 290 3.35 21.51 -9.27
N ILE A 291 4.41 21.89 -10.00
CA ILE A 291 5.73 21.25 -9.92
C ILE A 291 6.68 22.24 -9.27
N SER A 292 6.84 22.15 -7.95
CA SER A 292 7.75 22.98 -7.16
C SER A 292 9.01 22.20 -6.80
N SER A 293 10.10 22.92 -6.50
CA SER A 293 11.27 22.30 -5.89
C SER A 293 10.93 21.76 -4.50
N ILE A 294 11.59 20.66 -4.12
CA ILE A 294 11.48 20.11 -2.77
C ILE A 294 12.24 21.05 -1.81
N PRO A 295 11.62 21.50 -0.70
CA PRO A 295 12.30 22.29 0.33
C PRO A 295 13.51 21.54 0.89
N ARG A 296 14.63 22.23 1.08
CA ARG A 296 15.81 21.65 1.74
C ARG A 296 15.63 21.69 3.26
N GLY A 297 16.06 20.62 3.94
CA GLY A 297 16.19 20.62 5.39
C GLY A 297 17.35 21.50 5.84
N GLU A 298 17.42 21.75 7.13
CA GLU A 298 18.54 22.42 7.80
C GLU A 298 19.28 21.40 8.66
N GLU A 299 20.59 21.60 8.85
CA GLU A 299 21.37 20.74 9.75
C GLU A 299 20.77 20.69 11.15
N LEU A 300 20.91 19.54 11.80
CA LEU A 300 20.37 19.34 13.13
C LEU A 300 21.10 20.23 14.14
N THR A 301 20.35 21.09 14.83
CA THR A 301 20.87 21.99 15.88
C THR A 301 21.16 21.24 17.17
N GLU A 302 22.05 21.79 18.01
CA GLU A 302 22.41 21.18 19.30
C GLU A 302 21.20 21.00 20.21
N SER A 303 20.25 21.93 20.17
CA SER A 303 18.98 21.84 20.88
C SER A 303 17.81 22.32 20.04
N ILE A 304 16.60 21.90 20.42
CA ILE A 304 15.34 22.48 19.94
C ILE A 304 14.34 22.60 21.10
N SER A 305 13.43 23.58 21.00
CA SER A 305 12.21 23.65 21.80
C SER A 305 11.03 23.40 20.85
N ALA A 306 10.12 22.52 21.24
CA ALA A 306 9.01 22.11 20.40
C ALA A 306 7.73 21.92 21.23
N GLU A 307 6.59 21.88 20.57
CA GLU A 307 5.28 21.68 21.19
C GLU A 307 4.60 20.45 20.61
N VAL A 308 3.93 19.67 21.46
CA VAL A 308 3.07 18.57 21.03
C VAL A 308 1.88 19.15 20.28
N TRP A 309 1.86 19.01 18.96
CA TRP A 309 0.78 19.53 18.14
C TRP A 309 -0.35 18.53 17.94
N LEU A 310 -0.08 17.24 18.04
CA LEU A 310 -1.11 16.23 17.83
C LEU A 310 -0.76 14.95 18.59
N ARG A 311 -1.75 14.40 19.28
CA ARG A 311 -1.72 13.06 19.85
C ARG A 311 -2.71 12.17 19.12
N VAL A 312 -2.28 10.98 18.72
CA VAL A 312 -3.09 9.97 18.04
C VAL A 312 -2.88 8.60 18.66
N GLY A 313 -3.86 7.71 18.47
CA GLY A 313 -3.82 6.33 18.97
C GLY A 313 -2.98 5.39 18.10
N ASP A 314 -3.29 4.11 18.19
CA ASP A 314 -2.63 3.05 17.43
C ASP A 314 -3.08 3.01 15.97
N ASN A 315 -2.28 2.36 15.13
CA ASN A 315 -2.61 1.95 13.77
C ASN A 315 -2.93 3.11 12.82
N ILE A 316 -2.39 4.30 13.11
CA ILE A 316 -2.51 5.47 12.23
C ILE A 316 -1.85 5.18 10.89
N THR A 317 -2.64 5.29 9.83
CA THR A 317 -2.18 4.98 8.48
C THR A 317 -1.58 6.22 7.81
N THR A 318 -0.77 6.01 6.75
CA THR A 318 -0.32 7.11 5.90
C THR A 318 -1.47 7.86 5.21
N ASP A 319 -2.64 7.24 5.06
CA ASP A 319 -3.83 7.91 4.52
C ASP A 319 -4.52 8.78 5.59
N ASP A 320 -4.35 8.48 6.88
CA ASP A 320 -4.77 9.36 7.98
C ASP A 320 -3.85 10.57 8.13
N ILE A 321 -2.52 10.35 7.99
CA ILE A 321 -1.51 11.42 8.03
C ILE A 321 -1.62 12.34 6.82
N MET A 322 -1.69 11.76 5.62
CA MET A 322 -1.71 12.48 4.35
C MET A 322 -2.67 11.76 3.40
N PRO A 323 -3.94 12.18 3.32
CA PRO A 323 -4.94 11.47 2.55
C PRO A 323 -4.63 11.42 1.04
N ALA A 324 -5.31 10.52 0.35
CA ALA A 324 -5.24 10.38 -1.11
C ALA A 324 -6.50 10.96 -1.77
N GLY A 325 -6.63 10.74 -3.08
CA GLY A 325 -7.84 11.01 -3.82
C GLY A 325 -7.75 12.22 -4.75
N ALA A 326 -8.82 12.43 -5.51
CA ALA A 326 -8.84 13.37 -6.63
C ALA A 326 -8.55 14.83 -6.24
N LYS A 327 -8.86 15.23 -5.00
CA LYS A 327 -8.59 16.58 -4.50
C LYS A 327 -7.12 16.83 -4.15
N ILE A 328 -6.35 15.78 -3.87
CA ILE A 328 -5.02 15.87 -3.26
C ILE A 328 -3.92 15.47 -4.24
N LEU A 329 -4.15 14.41 -5.03
CA LEU A 329 -3.17 13.88 -5.98
C LEU A 329 -2.64 14.90 -7.01
N PRO A 330 -3.43 15.89 -7.49
CA PRO A 330 -2.91 16.94 -8.37
C PRO A 330 -1.78 17.79 -7.76
N TYR A 331 -1.60 17.74 -6.43
CA TYR A 331 -0.58 18.49 -5.70
C TYR A 331 0.62 17.65 -5.26
N ARG A 332 0.78 16.42 -5.76
CA ARG A 332 1.92 15.54 -5.40
C ARG A 332 3.29 16.19 -5.55
N SER A 333 3.45 17.07 -6.53
CA SER A 333 4.71 17.81 -6.76
C SER A 333 4.68 19.24 -6.24
N ASN A 334 3.64 19.64 -5.50
CA ASN A 334 3.50 20.95 -4.87
C ASN A 334 3.37 20.76 -3.35
N ILE A 335 4.52 20.80 -2.67
CA ILE A 335 4.61 20.47 -1.24
C ILE A 335 3.81 21.44 -0.38
N GLU A 336 3.80 22.72 -0.74
CA GLU A 336 3.05 23.74 -0.02
C GLU A 336 1.54 23.50 -0.07
N LYS A 337 1.00 23.21 -1.27
CA LYS A 337 -0.44 22.95 -1.43
C LYS A 337 -0.84 21.62 -0.82
N ILE A 338 -0.04 20.56 -1.02
CA ILE A 338 -0.38 19.24 -0.48
C ILE A 338 -0.28 19.22 1.05
N SER A 339 0.57 20.05 1.67
CA SER A 339 0.70 20.09 3.12
C SER A 339 -0.58 20.55 3.82
N ARG A 340 -1.45 21.27 3.13
CA ARG A 340 -2.74 21.72 3.67
C ARG A 340 -3.73 20.59 3.96
N PHE A 341 -3.42 19.34 3.58
CA PHE A 341 -4.24 18.16 3.84
C PHE A 341 -3.67 17.27 4.96
N VAL A 342 -2.54 17.64 5.57
CA VAL A 342 -1.90 16.87 6.63
C VAL A 342 -2.83 16.80 7.85
N TYR A 343 -3.12 15.58 8.32
CA TYR A 343 -4.01 15.25 9.46
C TYR A 343 -5.43 15.79 9.41
N THR A 344 -5.89 16.40 8.32
CA THR A 344 -7.23 17.04 8.29
C THR A 344 -8.38 16.05 8.49
N ALA A 345 -8.15 14.76 8.25
CA ALA A 345 -9.12 13.70 8.51
C ALA A 345 -9.25 13.35 10.01
N ILE A 346 -8.22 13.64 10.80
CA ILE A 346 -8.15 13.38 12.25
C ILE A 346 -8.44 14.66 13.04
N ASP A 347 -7.73 15.74 12.72
CA ASP A 347 -7.85 17.05 13.35
C ASP A 347 -7.88 18.15 12.26
N PRO A 348 -9.06 18.68 11.93
CA PRO A 348 -9.21 19.76 10.96
C PRO A 348 -8.43 21.03 11.33
N GLY A 349 -8.12 21.25 12.61
CA GLY A 349 -7.38 22.42 13.10
C GLY A 349 -5.86 22.24 13.11
N PHE A 350 -5.34 21.08 12.70
CA PHE A 350 -3.91 20.77 12.75
C PHE A 350 -3.07 21.76 11.94
N VAL A 351 -3.49 22.06 10.71
CA VAL A 351 -2.73 22.91 9.78
C VAL A 351 -2.60 24.34 10.33
N ASP A 352 -3.68 24.91 10.86
CA ASP A 352 -3.66 26.24 11.47
C ASP A 352 -2.76 26.28 12.72
N ARG A 353 -2.74 25.19 13.50
CA ARG A 353 -1.83 25.05 14.66
C ARG A 353 -0.38 25.02 14.22
N ALA A 354 -0.07 24.26 13.17
CA ALA A 354 1.27 24.15 12.62
C ALA A 354 1.77 25.49 12.02
N ASP A 355 0.90 26.24 11.33
CA ASP A 355 1.26 27.55 10.80
C ASP A 355 1.60 28.54 11.92
N ARG A 356 0.79 28.63 12.98
CA ARG A 356 1.09 29.47 14.16
C ARG A 356 2.41 29.10 14.83
N GLY A 357 2.68 27.79 14.95
CA GLY A 357 3.93 27.28 15.50
C GLY A 357 5.12 27.72 14.65
N ARG A 358 5.04 27.55 13.32
CA ARG A 358 6.08 28.00 12.38
C ARG A 358 6.32 29.50 12.44
N GLU A 359 5.27 30.32 12.45
CA GLU A 359 5.35 31.78 12.55
C GLU A 359 6.04 32.21 13.85
N SER A 360 5.84 31.45 14.93
CA SER A 360 6.45 31.68 16.25
C SER A 360 7.83 31.02 16.42
N GLY A 361 8.35 30.33 15.38
CA GLY A 361 9.62 29.60 15.44
C GLY A 361 9.59 28.34 16.31
N VAL A 362 8.42 27.84 16.70
CA VAL A 362 8.24 26.64 17.51
C VAL A 362 8.06 25.42 16.60
N GLY A 363 8.86 24.37 16.83
CA GLY A 363 8.73 23.11 16.10
C GLY A 363 7.58 22.23 16.61
N GLY A 364 7.09 21.34 15.76
CA GLY A 364 6.02 20.41 16.12
C GLY A 364 6.52 19.03 16.57
N VAL A 365 5.90 18.49 17.60
CA VAL A 365 5.98 17.08 18.02
C VAL A 365 4.65 16.40 17.72
N ILE A 366 4.71 15.20 17.14
CA ILE A 366 3.55 14.31 17.00
C ILE A 366 3.72 13.13 17.96
N VAL A 367 2.67 12.78 18.68
CA VAL A 367 2.64 11.62 19.59
C VAL A 367 1.71 10.56 19.02
N GLY A 368 2.20 9.34 18.81
CA GLY A 368 1.43 8.23 18.25
C GLY A 368 1.45 6.97 19.13
N GLY A 369 0.48 6.08 18.89
CA GLY A 369 0.45 4.75 19.50
C GLY A 369 1.32 3.74 18.77
N ASP A 370 0.88 2.48 18.76
CA ASP A 370 1.53 1.39 18.05
C ASP A 370 1.34 1.44 16.54
N ASN A 371 2.34 0.96 15.80
CA ASN A 371 2.30 0.80 14.34
C ASN A 371 1.95 2.11 13.60
N TYR A 372 2.52 3.21 14.05
CA TYR A 372 2.29 4.54 13.48
C TYR A 372 2.88 4.66 12.06
N GLY A 373 2.07 5.19 11.14
CA GLY A 373 2.43 5.39 9.73
C GLY A 373 2.27 4.16 8.84
N GLN A 374 1.38 3.22 9.19
CA GLN A 374 1.19 2.00 8.40
C GLN A 374 0.54 2.25 7.02
N GLY A 375 0.71 1.31 6.10
CA GLY A 375 0.00 1.31 4.81
C GLY A 375 0.85 1.71 3.61
N SER A 376 0.58 2.86 2.99
CA SER A 376 1.20 3.24 1.71
C SER A 376 2.64 3.72 1.91
N SER A 377 3.53 3.48 0.93
CA SER A 377 4.93 3.94 0.97
C SER A 377 5.12 5.44 0.73
N ARG A 378 4.02 6.18 0.63
CA ARG A 378 3.92 7.59 0.29
C ARG A 378 4.79 8.47 1.19
N GLU A 379 5.86 8.99 0.60
CA GLU A 379 6.84 9.85 1.29
C GLU A 379 6.26 11.20 1.73
N HIS A 380 5.17 11.68 1.11
CA HIS A 380 4.46 12.91 1.51
C HIS A 380 3.91 12.85 2.93
N ALA A 381 3.67 11.64 3.47
CA ALA A 381 3.30 11.49 4.88
C ALA A 381 4.43 11.89 5.84
N ALA A 382 5.66 12.10 5.36
CA ALA A 382 6.77 12.65 6.13
C ALA A 382 7.19 14.04 5.61
N LEU A 383 7.32 14.20 4.28
CA LEU A 383 7.74 15.45 3.65
C LEU A 383 6.78 16.62 3.94
N ALA A 384 5.47 16.38 3.89
CA ALA A 384 4.50 17.45 4.11
C ALA A 384 4.38 17.86 5.59
N PRO A 385 4.35 16.94 6.57
CA PRO A 385 4.52 17.31 7.98
C PRO A 385 5.84 18.07 8.24
N ARG A 386 6.95 17.65 7.61
CA ARG A 386 8.23 18.37 7.73
C ARG A 386 8.12 19.81 7.24
N PHE A 387 7.45 20.02 6.11
CA PHE A 387 7.17 21.35 5.57
C PHE A 387 6.30 22.19 6.52
N LEU A 388 5.34 21.57 7.22
CA LEU A 388 4.55 22.22 8.26
C LEU A 388 5.32 22.49 9.55
N GLY A 389 6.59 22.09 9.66
CA GLY A 389 7.43 22.38 10.83
C GLY A 389 7.45 21.27 11.88
N VAL A 390 6.91 20.09 11.59
CA VAL A 390 7.11 18.91 12.44
C VAL A 390 8.60 18.55 12.46
N ARG A 391 9.15 18.36 13.67
CA ARG A 391 10.56 18.07 13.92
C ARG A 391 10.78 16.68 14.52
N VAL A 392 9.86 16.23 15.36
CA VAL A 392 9.96 14.96 16.09
C VAL A 392 8.63 14.22 16.01
N VAL A 393 8.69 12.91 15.86
CA VAL A 393 7.55 12.02 16.07
C VAL A 393 7.94 11.03 17.17
N ILE A 394 7.11 10.94 18.20
CA ILE A 394 7.28 10.00 19.32
C ILE A 394 6.15 8.98 19.21
N ALA A 395 6.45 7.69 19.11
CA ALA A 395 5.43 6.64 19.02
C ALA A 395 5.79 5.40 19.81
N ARG A 396 4.84 4.50 20.10
CA ARG A 396 5.19 3.19 20.69
C ARG A 396 5.96 2.34 19.69
N SER A 397 5.52 2.34 18.43
CA SER A 397 6.21 1.66 17.34
C SER A 397 5.86 2.29 15.99
N PHE A 398 6.73 2.12 15.00
CA PHE A 398 6.57 2.67 13.65
C PHE A 398 6.45 1.58 12.59
N ALA A 399 5.65 1.84 11.57
CA ALA A 399 5.74 1.08 10.32
C ALA A 399 7.08 1.37 9.62
N ARG A 400 7.76 0.31 9.16
CA ARG A 400 9.15 0.36 8.63
C ARG A 400 9.38 1.45 7.58
N ILE A 401 8.55 1.48 6.52
CA ILE A 401 8.74 2.42 5.40
C ILE A 401 8.53 3.87 5.87
N HIS A 402 7.53 4.10 6.73
CA HIS A 402 7.24 5.44 7.22
C HIS A 402 8.38 5.96 8.10
N LYS A 403 8.94 5.13 8.98
CA LYS A 403 10.15 5.48 9.77
C LYS A 403 11.30 5.94 8.88
N SER A 404 11.60 5.20 7.82
CA SER A 404 12.64 5.60 6.86
C SER A 404 12.30 6.92 6.14
N ASN A 405 11.03 7.15 5.80
CA ASN A 405 10.60 8.42 5.22
C ASN A 405 10.76 9.60 6.18
N LEU A 406 10.44 9.44 7.47
CA LEU A 406 10.67 10.48 8.50
C LEU A 406 12.16 10.87 8.52
N ILE A 407 13.05 9.88 8.58
CA ILE A 407 14.50 10.08 8.56
C ILE A 407 14.96 10.79 7.28
N ASN A 408 14.45 10.36 6.11
CA ASN A 408 14.82 10.93 4.82
C ASN A 408 14.51 12.44 4.72
N PHE A 409 13.53 12.95 5.48
CA PHE A 409 13.21 14.38 5.54
C PHE A 409 13.64 15.06 6.84
N GLY A 410 14.47 14.41 7.64
CA GLY A 410 15.04 14.99 8.86
C GLY A 410 14.04 15.15 10.01
N ILE A 411 12.92 14.41 10.01
CA ILE A 411 12.08 14.25 11.19
C ILE A 411 12.67 13.13 12.04
N ILE A 412 12.83 13.35 13.34
CA ILE A 412 13.45 12.38 14.25
C ILE A 412 12.37 11.42 14.77
N PRO A 413 12.43 10.12 14.44
CA PRO A 413 11.49 9.13 14.98
C PRO A 413 12.03 8.58 16.30
N LEU A 414 11.29 8.81 17.38
CA LEU A 414 11.62 8.35 18.73
C LEU A 414 10.58 7.36 19.23
N THR A 415 11.02 6.36 19.99
CA THR A 415 10.11 5.40 20.64
C THR A 415 10.10 5.53 22.14
N PHE A 416 8.94 5.29 22.76
CA PHE A 416 8.85 5.17 24.21
C PHE A 416 9.64 3.96 24.69
N ARG A 417 10.30 4.09 25.85
CA ARG A 417 10.81 2.94 26.61
C ARG A 417 9.65 2.17 27.23
N GLU A 418 9.87 0.89 27.58
CA GLU A 418 8.82 0.04 28.17
C GLU A 418 8.17 0.66 29.42
N GLU A 419 8.95 1.39 30.22
CA GLU A 419 8.48 2.08 31.42
C GLU A 419 7.63 3.33 31.15
N GLU A 420 7.66 3.88 29.93
CA GLU A 420 7.04 5.16 29.59
C GLU A 420 5.75 4.95 28.79
N SER A 421 4.61 5.31 29.39
CA SER A 421 3.32 5.21 28.69
C SER A 421 3.08 6.36 27.71
N GLY A 422 3.77 7.49 27.87
CA GLY A 422 3.53 8.70 27.08
C GLY A 422 2.19 9.38 27.35
N ASP A 423 1.41 8.93 28.33
CA ASP A 423 0.03 9.41 28.60
C ASP A 423 -0.06 10.88 29.01
N ASN A 424 1.05 11.50 29.38
CA ASN A 424 1.09 12.91 29.78
C ASN A 424 1.53 13.85 28.63
N LEU A 425 1.88 13.31 27.46
CA LEU A 425 2.26 14.10 26.28
C LEU A 425 1.02 14.55 25.49
N GLU A 426 0.25 15.46 26.09
CA GLU A 426 -0.96 16.02 25.51
C GLU A 426 -0.69 17.21 24.58
N SER A 427 -1.64 17.52 23.70
CA SER A 427 -1.52 18.64 22.76
C SER A 427 -1.36 19.98 23.50
N GLY A 428 -0.40 20.79 23.06
CA GLY A 428 -0.01 22.05 23.69
C GLY A 428 1.15 21.94 24.69
N LEU A 429 1.59 20.72 25.03
CA LEU A 429 2.73 20.52 25.92
C LEU A 429 4.04 20.95 25.25
N LYS A 430 4.88 21.70 25.96
CA LYS A 430 6.22 22.10 25.48
C LYS A 430 7.28 21.10 25.92
N LEU A 431 8.12 20.70 24.97
CA LEU A 431 9.23 19.77 25.17
C LEU A 431 10.53 20.41 24.69
N ASP A 432 11.51 20.46 25.58
CA ASP A 432 12.88 20.87 25.26
C ASP A 432 13.77 19.65 25.04
N PHE A 433 14.59 19.71 24.00
CA PHE A 433 15.58 18.69 23.65
C PHE A 433 16.97 19.33 23.72
N PRO A 434 17.61 19.39 24.90
CA PRO A 434 18.76 20.26 25.15
C PRO A 434 20.08 19.78 24.53
N ALA A 435 20.21 18.49 24.23
CA ALA A 435 21.43 17.87 23.70
C ALA A 435 21.17 17.05 22.43
N LEU A 436 20.15 17.44 21.66
CA LEU A 436 19.59 16.70 20.54
C LEU A 436 20.64 16.27 19.52
N ARG A 437 21.49 17.18 19.03
CA ARG A 437 22.50 16.82 18.01
C ARG A 437 23.50 15.81 18.56
N ARG A 438 23.99 16.02 19.79
CA ARG A 438 24.95 15.13 20.43
C ARG A 438 24.36 13.74 20.67
N GLU A 439 23.13 13.66 21.15
CA GLU A 439 22.40 12.42 21.41
C GLU A 439 22.06 11.68 20.11
N VAL A 440 21.61 12.41 19.08
CA VAL A 440 21.45 11.85 17.73
C VAL A 440 22.79 11.45 17.13
N LYS A 441 23.93 12.06 17.48
CA LYS A 441 25.24 11.66 16.92
C LYS A 441 25.85 10.44 17.59
N ASN A 442 25.73 10.34 18.92
CA ASN A 442 26.52 9.40 19.72
C ASN A 442 25.68 8.44 20.57
N GLY A 443 24.38 8.68 20.71
CA GLY A 443 23.50 7.96 21.63
C GLY A 443 22.55 6.99 20.96
N SER A 444 21.92 6.15 21.77
CA SER A 444 20.75 5.32 21.41
C SER A 444 19.44 5.88 21.96
N SER A 445 19.49 7.01 22.68
CA SER A 445 18.33 7.69 23.23
C SER A 445 18.48 9.20 23.10
N VAL A 446 17.34 9.89 23.13
CA VAL A 446 17.19 11.33 23.11
C VAL A 446 16.40 11.74 24.35
N THR A 447 16.88 12.77 25.03
CA THR A 447 16.26 13.33 26.23
C THR A 447 15.27 14.42 25.82
N ALA A 448 14.02 14.29 26.28
CA ALA A 448 12.99 15.32 26.15
C ALA A 448 12.56 15.81 27.54
N TYR A 449 12.48 17.12 27.73
CA TYR A 449 12.14 17.72 29.02
C TYR A 449 10.84 18.52 28.92
N ASP A 450 9.86 18.13 29.71
CA ASP A 450 8.62 18.87 29.93
C ASP A 450 8.86 19.98 30.96
N THR A 451 8.91 21.20 30.45
CA THR A 451 9.17 22.41 31.25
C THR A 451 8.01 22.81 32.16
N ALA A 452 6.79 22.40 31.84
CA ALA A 452 5.61 22.78 32.63
C ALA A 452 5.48 21.94 33.90
N HIS A 453 5.94 20.68 33.85
CA HIS A 453 5.79 19.73 34.95
C HIS A 453 7.12 19.24 35.54
N ASP A 454 8.26 19.80 35.13
CA ASP A 454 9.60 19.41 35.61
C ASP A 454 9.82 17.90 35.47
N ARG A 455 9.54 17.38 34.26
CA ARG A 455 9.60 15.95 33.96
C ARG A 455 10.51 15.66 32.78
N GLU A 456 11.36 14.66 32.95
CA GLU A 456 12.24 14.15 31.91
C GLU A 456 11.67 12.87 31.30
N TYR A 457 11.81 12.74 29.98
CA TYR A 457 11.51 11.54 29.21
C TYR A 457 12.76 11.08 28.49
N GLN A 458 13.11 9.80 28.69
CA GLN A 458 14.17 9.13 27.93
C GLN A 458 13.54 8.33 26.79
N LEU A 459 13.78 8.75 25.56
CA LEU A 459 13.16 8.19 24.36
C LEU A 459 14.20 7.49 23.50
N ASP A 460 13.90 6.30 23.00
CA ASP A 460 14.86 5.53 22.23
C ASP A 460 14.93 5.96 20.77
N LEU A 461 16.14 5.99 20.23
CA LEU A 461 16.45 6.28 18.83
C LEU A 461 17.13 5.06 18.21
N SER A 462 16.31 4.19 17.61
CA SER A 462 16.79 3.01 16.88
C SER A 462 17.05 3.36 15.41
N VAL A 463 18.30 3.71 15.07
CA VAL A 463 18.71 4.04 13.68
C VAL A 463 20.10 3.49 13.37
N THR A 464 20.36 3.19 12.11
CA THR A 464 21.69 2.82 11.60
C THR A 464 22.62 4.03 11.52
N ASP A 465 23.93 3.81 11.39
CA ASP A 465 24.92 4.90 11.25
C ASP A 465 24.68 5.79 10.01
N ARG A 466 24.16 5.18 8.93
CA ARG A 466 23.77 5.91 7.73
C ARG A 466 22.56 6.80 8.00
N GLU A 467 21.52 6.26 8.60
CA GLU A 467 20.31 7.02 8.98
C GLU A 467 20.64 8.15 9.96
N ARG A 468 21.57 7.90 10.88
CA ARG A 468 22.11 8.90 11.79
C ARG A 468 22.77 10.06 11.05
N SER A 469 23.63 9.76 10.10
CA SER A 469 24.29 10.76 9.26
C SER A 469 23.27 11.57 8.45
N ILE A 470 22.22 10.92 7.96
CA ILE A 470 21.11 11.57 7.27
C ILE A 470 20.38 12.57 8.18
N LEU A 471 20.02 12.16 9.42
CA LEU A 471 19.36 13.03 10.39
C LEU A 471 20.22 14.25 10.76
N LEU A 472 21.52 14.07 10.95
CA LEU A 472 22.44 15.16 11.29
C LEU A 472 22.50 16.25 10.21
N GLN A 473 22.33 15.85 8.94
CA GLN A 473 22.28 16.78 7.80
C GLN A 473 20.88 17.33 7.51
N GLY A 474 19.88 17.00 8.33
CA GLY A 474 18.51 17.45 8.15
C GLY A 474 17.75 16.75 7.04
N GLY A 475 18.24 15.61 6.55
CA GLY A 475 17.58 14.80 5.54
C GLY A 475 18.51 14.22 4.47
N LEU A 476 17.98 13.26 3.72
CA LEU A 476 18.73 12.43 2.78
C LEU A 476 19.30 13.25 1.62
N LEU A 477 18.52 14.21 1.10
CA LEU A 477 18.96 15.05 -0.02
C LEU A 477 20.19 15.88 0.35
N ASN A 478 20.21 16.46 1.55
CA ASN A 478 21.35 17.22 2.04
C ASN A 478 22.59 16.32 2.23
N TRP A 479 22.39 15.14 2.82
CA TRP A 479 23.45 14.16 2.99
C TRP A 479 24.06 13.69 1.66
N ILE A 480 23.23 13.43 0.64
CA ILE A 480 23.70 13.06 -0.72
C ILE A 480 24.54 14.18 -1.33
N ILE A 481 24.06 15.43 -1.28
CA ILE A 481 24.78 16.57 -1.85
C ILE A 481 26.15 16.73 -1.19
N GLN A 482 26.19 16.71 0.15
CA GLN A 482 27.46 16.85 0.87
C GLN A 482 28.43 15.70 0.61
N THR A 483 27.92 14.47 0.55
CA THR A 483 28.77 13.28 0.28
C THR A 483 29.33 13.32 -1.13
N ALA A 484 28.51 13.70 -2.12
CA ALA A 484 28.95 13.84 -3.51
C ALA A 484 30.05 14.90 -3.66
N SER A 485 29.92 16.03 -2.97
CA SER A 485 30.94 17.10 -2.96
C SER A 485 32.23 16.75 -2.21
N GLN A 486 32.25 15.67 -1.41
CA GLN A 486 33.46 15.18 -0.73
C GLN A 486 34.22 14.11 -1.54
N SER A 487 33.57 13.56 -2.56
CA SER A 487 34.14 12.55 -3.47
C SER A 487 34.74 13.13 -4.77
N GLU A 488 34.57 14.43 -4.99
CA GLU A 488 35.32 15.25 -5.96
C GLU A 488 36.49 15.95 -5.26
#